data_AF-A0A011TZY2-F1
#
_entry.id   AF-A0A011TZY2-F1
#
_cell.length_a   1.000
_cell.length_b   1.000
_cell.length_c   1.000
_cell.angle_alpha   90.00
_cell.angle_beta   90.00
_cell.angle_gamma   90.00
#
_symmetry.space_group_name_H-M   'P 1'
#
loop_
_entity.id
_entity.type
_entity.pdbx_description
1 polymer ?
#
loop_
_entity_poly.entity_id
_entity_poly.type
_entity_poly.pdbx_seq_one_letter_code
_entity_poly.pdbx_strand_id
1 'polypeptide(L)' 'MWASKLNEDDVRKIIALKGTMRQIDIAEMFGVTRANISQIHLGKIWAWVRETESHQQSCDLPNRSVATK' A
#
# COMPACT_ATOMS: atom_id res chain seq x y z
N MET A 1 -23.23 7.64 4.97
CA MET A 1 -22.64 6.31 4.67
C MET A 1 -21.38 6.54 3.84
N TRP A 2 -20.20 6.26 4.38
CA TRP A 2 -18.91 6.45 3.70
C TRP A 2 -18.49 5.14 3.04
N ALA A 3 -19.26 4.68 2.05
CA ALA A 3 -18.87 3.53 1.24
C ALA A 3 -17.67 3.94 0.37
N SER A 4 -16.49 3.62 0.87
CA SER A 4 -15.17 3.92 0.32
C SER A 4 -15.06 3.50 -1.13
N LYS A 5 -14.89 4.47 -2.03
CA LYS A 5 -14.52 4.26 -3.44
C LYS A 5 -13.05 3.85 -3.63
N LEU A 6 -12.31 3.72 -2.53
CA LEU A 6 -10.88 3.41 -2.51
C LEU A 6 -10.64 1.91 -2.38
N ASN A 7 -9.90 1.36 -3.33
CA ASN A 7 -9.37 0.00 -3.27
C ASN A 7 -7.96 -0.02 -2.66
N GLU A 8 -7.46 -1.21 -2.31
CA GLU A 8 -6.10 -1.38 -1.79
C GLU A 8 -5.03 -0.83 -2.75
N ASP A 9 -5.18 -1.05 -4.05
CA ASP A 9 -4.28 -0.49 -5.06
C ASP A 9 -4.30 1.04 -5.11
N ASP A 10 -5.44 1.66 -4.87
CA ASP A 10 -5.54 3.12 -4.79
C ASP A 10 -4.86 3.64 -3.53
N VAL A 11 -5.02 2.95 -2.41
CA VAL A 11 -4.33 3.26 -1.15
C VAL A 11 -2.81 3.14 -1.32
N ARG A 12 -2.30 2.11 -2.01
CA ARG A 12 -0.87 1.98 -2.33
C ARG A 12 -0.36 3.15 -3.18
N LYS A 13 -1.12 3.56 -4.21
CA LYS A 13 -0.79 4.74 -5.04
C LYS A 13 -0.76 6.02 -4.20
N ILE A 14 -1.75 6.23 -3.34
CA ILE A 14 -1.80 7.39 -2.43
C ILE A 14 -0.55 7.44 -1.54
N ILE A 15 -0.15 6.30 -0.97
CA ILE A 15 1.05 6.19 -0.14
C ILE A 15 2.31 6.51 -0.97
N ALA A 16 2.41 6.01 -2.21
CA ALA A 16 3.54 6.27 -3.10
C ALA A 16 3.64 7.74 -3.54
N LEU A 17 2.51 8.45 -3.63
CA LEU A 17 2.47 9.87 -4.00
C LEU A 17 2.81 10.82 -2.83
N LYS A 18 3.00 10.28 -1.62
CA LYS A 18 3.35 11.05 -0.42
C LYS A 18 4.72 11.73 -0.60
N GLY A 19 4.72 13.06 -0.58
CA GLY A 19 5.93 13.89 -0.75
C GLY A 19 6.16 14.35 -2.19
N THR A 20 5.48 13.73 -3.16
CA THR A 20 5.52 14.11 -4.58
C THR A 20 4.41 15.09 -4.94
N MET A 21 3.21 14.91 -4.37
CA MET A 21 2.04 15.77 -4.60
C MET A 21 1.44 16.25 -3.28
N ARG A 22 0.67 17.35 -3.33
CA ARG A 22 -0.04 17.85 -2.15
C ARG A 22 -1.23 16.95 -1.86
N GLN A 23 -1.55 16.79 -0.57
CA GLN A 23 -2.66 15.96 -0.12
C GLN A 23 -4.02 16.38 -0.70
N ILE A 24 -4.19 17.67 -1.00
CA ILE A 24 -5.44 18.19 -1.60
C ILE A 24 -5.59 17.74 -3.05
N ASP A 25 -4.51 17.79 -3.84
CA ASP A 25 -4.54 17.36 -5.24
C ASP A 25 -4.75 15.83 -5.32
N ILE A 26 -4.11 15.08 -4.43
CA ILE A 26 -4.34 13.62 -4.30
C ILE A 26 -5.80 13.34 -3.91
N ALA A 27 -6.35 14.08 -2.95
CA ALA A 27 -7.74 13.92 -2.52
C ALA A 27 -8.72 14.15 -3.69
N GLU A 28 -8.50 15.18 -4.50
CA GLU A 28 -9.30 15.45 -5.70
C GLU A 28 -9.19 14.34 -6.75
N MET A 29 -7.97 13.86 -7.04
CA MET A 29 -7.75 12.78 -8.02
C MET A 29 -8.51 11.49 -7.66
N PHE A 30 -8.55 11.14 -6.37
CA PHE A 30 -9.20 9.93 -5.88
C PHE A 30 -10.65 10.17 -5.41
N GLY A 31 -11.16 11.41 -5.51
CA GLY A 31 -12.52 11.77 -5.08
C GLY A 31 -12.76 11.56 -3.58
N VAL A 32 -11.73 11.72 -2.76
CA VAL A 32 -11.80 11.55 -1.30
C VAL A 32 -11.49 12.85 -0.58
N THR A 33 -11.64 12.86 0.74
CA THR A 33 -11.29 14.04 1.54
C THR A 33 -9.81 14.06 1.86
N ARG A 34 -9.23 15.26 2.00
CA ARG A 34 -7.85 15.43 2.51
C ARG A 34 -7.66 14.76 3.87
N ALA A 35 -8.69 14.78 4.72
CA ALA A 35 -8.68 14.11 6.02
C ALA A 35 -8.45 12.60 5.88
N ASN A 36 -9.09 11.94 4.90
CA ASN A 36 -8.85 10.52 4.62
C ASN A 36 -7.41 10.27 4.18
N ILE A 37 -6.85 11.09 3.29
CA ILE A 37 -5.45 10.98 2.88
C ILE A 37 -4.50 11.10 4.08
N SER A 38 -4.78 12.06 4.98
CA SER A 38 -4.01 12.22 6.21
C SER A 38 -4.10 10.98 7.11
N GLN A 39 -5.29 10.42 7.30
CA GLN A 39 -5.47 9.20 8.10
C GLN A 39 -4.77 7.98 7.48
N ILE A 40 -4.77 7.84 6.15
CA ILE A 40 -4.03 6.81 5.41
C ILE A 40 -2.53 6.98 5.65
N HIS A 41 -1.99 8.20 5.48
CA HIS A 41 -0.57 8.49 5.67
C HIS A 41 -0.10 8.28 7.12
N LEU A 42 -0.98 8.54 8.08
CA LEU A 42 -0.74 8.28 9.50
C LEU A 42 -0.88 6.78 9.85
N GLY A 43 -1.44 5.95 8.95
CA GLY A 43 -1.73 4.55 9.21
C GLY A 43 -2.87 4.33 10.21
N LYS A 44 -3.73 5.34 10.44
CA LYS A 44 -4.92 5.20 11.30
C LYS A 44 -6.01 4.37 10.62
N ILE A 45 -6.06 4.45 9.30
CA ILE A 45 -6.92 3.63 8.44
C ILE A 45 -6.03 2.91 7.43
N TRP A 46 -6.41 1.69 7.05
CA TRP A 46 -5.64 0.83 6.13
C TRP A 46 -4.23 0.45 6.63
N ALA A 47 -4.08 0.24 7.95
CA ALA A 47 -2.80 -0.15 8.56
C ALA A 47 -2.23 -1.46 7.96
N TRP A 48 -3.08 -2.44 7.68
CA TRP A 48 -2.70 -3.74 7.11
C TRP A 48 -2.16 -3.67 5.68
N VAL A 49 -2.52 -2.64 4.90
CA VAL A 49 -1.99 -2.43 3.54
C VAL A 49 -0.52 -2.01 3.57
N ARG A 50 -0.07 -1.38 4.67
CA ARG A 50 1.35 -1.03 4.86
C ARG A 50 2.21 -2.21 5.31
N GLU A 51 1.59 -3.21 5.92
CA GLU A 51 2.28 -4.35 6.54
C GLU A 51 2.49 -5.51 5.54
N THR A 52 1.74 -5.53 4.44
CA THR A 52 1.74 -6.64 3.48
C THR A 52 2.97 -6.72 2.58
N GLU A 53 3.90 -5.77 2.64
CA GLU A 53 5.16 -5.82 1.87
C GLU A 53 6.17 -6.88 2.39
N SER A 54 5.90 -7.55 3.51
CA SER A 54 6.79 -8.57 4.08
C SER A 54 6.33 -10.03 3.93
N HIS A 55 5.23 -10.32 3.22
CA HIS A 55 4.68 -11.68 3.17
C HIS A 55 4.67 -12.37 1.80
N GLN A 56 5.62 -12.06 0.90
CA GLN A 56 5.99 -13.05 -0.12
C GLN A 56 7.39 -12.80 -0.70
N GLN A 57 8.42 -13.41 -0.10
CA GLN A 57 9.54 -14.05 -0.81
C GLN A 57 10.46 -14.76 0.19
N SER A 58 9.95 -15.83 0.79
CA SER A 58 10.79 -16.86 1.41
C SER A 58 10.12 -18.22 1.28
N CYS A 59 10.11 -18.74 0.06
CA CYS A 59 10.01 -20.18 -0.21
C CYS A 59 10.42 -20.54 -1.65
N ASP A 60 11.45 -19.88 -2.19
CA ASP A 60 12.27 -20.45 -3.27
C ASP A 60 13.70 -20.56 -2.75
N LEU A 61 13.92 -21.56 -1.90
CA LEU A 61 15.28 -22.03 -1.62
C LEU A 61 15.86 -22.60 -2.92
N PRO A 62 17.08 -22.23 -3.34
CA PRO A 62 17.76 -23.00 -4.36
C PRO A 62 17.99 -24.40 -3.79
N ASN A 63 17.39 -25.41 -4.42
CA ASN A 63 17.68 -26.81 -4.15
C ASN A 63 19.17 -27.07 -4.48
N ARG A 64 20.05 -26.81 -3.52
CA ARG A 64 21.45 -27.18 -3.57
C ARG A 64 21.60 -28.49 -2.82
N SER A 65 21.66 -29.59 -3.57
CA SER A 65 22.54 -30.74 -3.33
C SER A 65 22.47 -31.67 -4.54
N VAL A 66 23.42 -31.59 -5.48
CA VAL A 66 24.55 -32.53 -5.58
C VAL A 66 24.21 -33.98 -5.19
N ALA A 67 24.09 -34.85 -6.19
CA ALA A 67 24.26 -36.30 -6.09
C ALA A 67 24.79 -36.79 -7.46
N THR A 68 26.10 -37.02 -7.58
CA THR A 68 26.73 -38.37 -7.52
C THR A 68 26.52 -39.19 -8.79
N LYS A 69 27.51 -39.19 -9.72
CA LYS A 69 28.30 -40.38 -10.14
C LYS A 69 29.45 -39.98 -11.04
#